data_AF-A0A1F7PRE0-F1
#
_entry.id   AF-A0A1F7PRE0-F1
#
_cell.length_a   1.000
_cell.length_b   1.000
_cell.length_c   1.000
_cell.angle_alpha   90.00
_cell.angle_beta   90.00
_cell.angle_gamma   90.00
#
_symmetry.space_group_name_H-M   'P 1'
#
loop_
_entity.id
_entity.type
_entity.pdbx_description
1 polymer ?
#
loop_
_entity_poly.entity_id
_entity_poly.type
_entity_poly.pdbx_seq_one_letter_code
_entity_poly.pdbx_strand_id
1 'polypeptide(L)'
;CLAWAFALLVAARGDSRAARYLAIGALIAWASLYKQVVVAPALFLVLAHVVRPPEGRSRARAAGDVALIAAVGLAAWAAVFSYFTAVGRLAEFYEAVFAYNRYYGRRMPTFVLRAFDLPRLVVDPYLQVLVPLAALTLVGALAGWSWRPRRPWTLLAALVLATPIAVGMHGQFVPHYFQLWLPPLTIGAGWAVAALGARFGDRLRWAPAAAGGAALVVLLAHTLPSYGLPADDWSVIKYGPIFVEERTVARRIDALLLPGETFYEWGSEVGLFFESRRRPPTAFSVWPVVDGPAARRLGARVRADLDRAPPEIFVVAKWTQVYIQGRHPVLDFLAANYRPLRDQDPQSAFLLFARRGGALEQRLAVASAR
;
A
#
# COMPACT_ATOMS: atom_id res chain seq x y z
N CYS A 1 -6.91 7.42 9.49
CA CYS A 1 -6.14 8.09 10.57
C CYS A 1 -5.71 9.51 10.24
N LEU A 2 -4.97 9.77 9.14
CA LEU A 2 -4.49 11.12 8.80
C LEU A 2 -5.62 12.16 8.64
N ALA A 3 -6.73 11.82 7.97
CA ALA A 3 -7.88 12.72 7.85
C ALA A 3 -8.49 13.11 9.21
N TRP A 4 -8.55 12.16 10.16
CA TRP A 4 -9.02 12.42 11.52
C TRP A 4 -8.03 13.27 12.33
N ALA A 5 -6.72 13.01 12.21
CA ALA A 5 -5.70 13.83 12.82
C ALA A 5 -5.76 15.28 12.31
N PHE A 6 -5.94 15.45 11.00
CA PHE A 6 -6.20 16.75 10.36
C PHE A 6 -7.45 17.43 10.93
N ALA A 7 -8.58 16.72 11.00
CA ALA A 7 -9.83 17.27 11.55
C ALA A 7 -9.68 17.71 13.02
N LEU A 8 -8.98 16.92 13.85
CA LEU A 8 -8.70 17.27 15.24
C LEU A 8 -7.78 18.49 15.36
N LEU A 9 -6.78 18.61 14.48
CA LEU A 9 -5.92 19.79 14.40
C LEU A 9 -6.72 21.02 13.99
N VAL A 10 -7.56 20.92 12.96
CA VAL A 10 -8.45 22.00 12.51
C VAL A 10 -9.35 22.49 13.65
N ALA A 11 -9.98 21.57 14.37
CA ALA A 11 -10.91 21.87 15.46
C ALA A 11 -10.22 22.30 16.78
N ALA A 12 -8.89 22.34 16.83
CA ALA A 12 -8.16 22.81 18.00
C ALA A 12 -8.37 24.32 18.21
N ARG A 13 -8.54 24.69 19.48
CA ARG A 13 -8.73 26.05 20.02
C ARG A 13 -7.69 26.35 21.09
N GLY A 14 -7.57 27.60 21.52
CA GLY A 14 -6.61 28.03 22.54
C GLY A 14 -6.63 27.21 23.83
N ASP A 15 -7.82 26.85 24.27
CA ASP A 15 -8.16 26.06 25.47
C ASP A 15 -8.13 24.54 25.25
N SER A 16 -7.72 24.07 24.08
CA SER A 16 -7.70 22.63 23.79
C SER A 16 -6.82 21.87 24.78
N ARG A 17 -7.43 20.81 25.36
CA ARG A 17 -6.81 19.93 26.36
C ARG A 17 -5.76 19.01 25.72
N ALA A 18 -4.80 18.56 26.53
CA ALA A 18 -3.77 17.60 26.15
C ALA A 18 -4.33 16.32 25.50
N ALA A 19 -5.51 15.86 25.95
CA ALA A 19 -6.20 14.68 25.40
C ALA A 19 -6.41 14.74 23.87
N ARG A 20 -6.65 15.92 23.30
CA ARG A 20 -6.80 16.10 21.84
C ARG A 20 -5.49 15.75 21.12
N TYR A 21 -4.37 16.22 21.65
CA TYR A 21 -3.04 16.02 21.06
C TYR A 21 -2.54 14.60 21.29
N LEU A 22 -2.90 13.97 22.42
CA LEU A 22 -2.72 12.52 22.62
C LEU A 22 -3.48 11.71 21.56
N ALA A 23 -4.73 12.06 21.27
CA ALA A 23 -5.52 11.39 20.22
C ALA A 23 -4.93 11.60 18.82
N ILE A 24 -4.44 12.81 18.51
CA ILE A 24 -3.71 13.08 17.26
C ILE A 24 -2.45 12.20 17.18
N GLY A 25 -1.67 12.14 18.27
CA GLY A 25 -0.50 11.27 18.40
C GLY A 25 -0.82 9.80 18.17
N ALA A 26 -1.89 9.29 18.77
CA ALA A 26 -2.32 7.90 18.61
C ALA A 26 -2.72 7.58 17.16
N LEU A 27 -3.45 8.50 16.49
CA LEU A 27 -3.83 8.34 15.09
C LEU A 27 -2.61 8.34 14.16
N ILE A 28 -1.64 9.22 14.38
CA ILE A 28 -0.39 9.28 13.59
C ILE A 28 0.47 8.04 13.87
N ALA A 29 0.60 7.63 15.13
CA ALA A 29 1.32 6.42 15.53
C ALA A 29 0.75 5.19 14.83
N TRP A 30 -0.56 4.97 14.93
CA TRP A 30 -1.26 3.87 14.26
C TRP A 30 -1.02 3.87 12.75
N ALA A 31 -1.13 5.05 12.13
CA ALA A 31 -0.91 5.20 10.70
C ALA A 31 0.55 4.89 10.30
N SER A 32 1.52 5.31 11.12
CA SER A 32 2.94 5.05 10.86
C SER A 32 3.32 3.57 11.01
N LEU A 33 2.71 2.87 11.97
CA LEU A 33 2.88 1.42 12.16
C LEU A 33 2.32 0.62 10.97
N TYR A 34 1.27 1.13 10.33
CA TYR A 34 0.71 0.53 9.12
C TYR A 34 1.55 0.85 7.87
N LYS A 35 1.89 2.14 7.64
CA LYS A 35 2.74 2.59 6.53
C LYS A 35 3.62 3.77 6.95
N GLN A 36 4.94 3.57 6.88
CA GLN A 36 5.93 4.55 7.32
C GLN A 36 5.92 5.87 6.53
N VAL A 37 5.48 5.86 5.26
CA VAL A 37 5.40 7.07 4.40
C VAL A 37 4.49 8.17 4.99
N VAL A 38 3.62 7.82 5.95
CA VAL A 38 2.81 8.75 6.74
C VAL A 38 3.64 9.79 7.50
N VAL A 39 4.93 9.52 7.74
CA VAL A 39 5.82 10.47 8.42
C VAL A 39 5.88 11.83 7.71
N ALA A 40 5.80 11.86 6.37
CA ALA A 40 5.80 13.11 5.60
C ALA A 40 4.57 13.99 5.90
N PRO A 41 3.31 13.52 5.72
CA PRO A 41 2.14 14.33 6.08
C PRO A 41 2.05 14.63 7.58
N ALA A 42 2.49 13.72 8.45
CA ALA A 42 2.55 14.01 9.88
C ALA A 42 3.49 15.20 10.19
N LEU A 43 4.71 15.19 9.64
CA LEU A 43 5.70 16.26 9.81
C LEU A 43 5.14 17.62 9.31
N PHE A 44 4.58 17.64 8.11
CA PHE A 44 4.04 18.88 7.53
C PHE A 44 2.87 19.43 8.36
N LEU A 45 1.98 18.57 8.86
CA LEU A 45 0.86 18.98 9.71
C LEU A 45 1.32 19.55 11.06
N VAL A 46 2.30 18.94 11.71
CA VAL A 46 2.81 19.46 13.00
C VAL A 46 3.60 20.75 12.82
N LEU A 47 4.36 20.90 11.72
CA LEU A 47 5.02 22.16 11.37
C LEU A 47 3.99 23.26 11.11
N ALA A 48 2.95 22.98 10.32
CA ALA A 48 1.86 23.92 10.08
C ALA A 48 1.12 24.31 11.37
N HIS A 49 0.95 23.38 12.30
CA HIS A 49 0.39 23.65 13.62
C HIS A 49 1.23 24.65 14.44
N VAL A 50 2.55 24.56 14.39
CA VAL A 50 3.45 25.51 15.08
C VAL A 50 3.52 26.86 14.38
N VAL A 51 3.54 26.87 13.05
CA VAL A 51 3.57 28.11 12.24
C VAL A 51 2.28 28.92 12.44
N ARG A 52 1.14 28.22 12.49
CA ARG A 52 -0.21 28.78 12.73
C ARG A 52 -0.89 28.05 13.90
N PRO A 53 -0.54 28.39 15.15
CA PRO A 53 -1.20 27.82 16.32
C PRO A 53 -2.69 28.21 16.36
N PRO A 54 -3.53 27.45 17.08
CA PRO A 54 -4.91 27.85 17.35
C PRO A 54 -4.99 29.26 17.94
N GLU A 55 -6.06 29.99 17.66
CA GLU A 55 -6.29 31.31 18.27
C GLU A 55 -6.30 31.20 19.80
N GLY A 56 -5.60 32.11 20.47
CA GLY A 56 -5.38 32.07 21.93
C GLY A 56 -4.28 31.11 22.40
N ARG A 57 -3.60 30.38 21.50
CA ARG A 57 -2.47 29.50 21.82
C ARG A 57 -1.15 30.10 21.31
N SER A 58 -0.13 30.17 22.18
CA SER A 58 1.20 30.62 21.78
C SER A 58 1.93 29.54 20.97
N ARG A 59 2.94 29.95 20.18
CA ARG A 59 3.81 29.02 19.45
C ARG A 59 4.56 28.07 20.38
N ALA A 60 4.97 28.53 21.57
CA ALA A 60 5.62 27.69 22.58
C ALA A 60 4.69 26.56 23.06
N ARG A 61 3.42 26.87 23.34
CA ARG A 61 2.43 25.84 23.69
C ARG A 61 2.15 24.89 22.53
N ALA A 62 2.07 25.39 21.30
CA ALA A 62 1.94 24.55 20.11
C ALA A 62 3.15 23.63 19.89
N ALA A 63 4.37 24.09 20.19
CA ALA A 63 5.56 23.22 20.20
C ALA A 63 5.45 22.13 21.28
N GLY A 64 4.92 22.46 22.47
CA GLY A 64 4.58 21.48 23.50
C GLY A 64 3.53 20.44 23.04
N ASP A 65 2.53 20.88 22.29
CA ASP A 65 1.54 19.98 21.68
C ASP A 65 2.17 19.01 20.68
N VAL A 66 3.11 19.50 19.87
CA VAL A 66 3.89 18.67 18.93
C VAL A 66 4.79 17.69 19.68
N ALA A 67 5.43 18.12 20.78
CA ALA A 67 6.22 17.23 21.63
C ALA A 67 5.36 16.09 22.19
N LEU A 68 4.11 16.39 22.61
CA LEU A 68 3.17 15.38 23.08
C LEU A 68 2.75 14.40 21.98
N ILE A 69 2.46 14.89 20.77
CA ILE A 69 2.17 14.06 19.59
C ILE A 69 3.36 13.13 19.29
N ALA A 70 4.57 13.68 19.28
CA ALA A 70 5.79 12.94 19.00
C ALA A 70 6.08 11.88 20.08
N ALA A 71 5.86 12.21 21.36
CA ALA A 71 6.04 11.28 22.47
C ALA A 71 5.14 10.05 22.34
N VAL A 72 3.88 10.22 21.93
CA VAL A 72 2.97 9.07 21.68
C VAL A 72 3.49 8.22 20.52
N GLY A 73 3.95 8.84 19.43
CA GLY A 73 4.54 8.12 18.30
C GLY A 73 5.79 7.33 18.68
N LEU A 74 6.70 7.95 19.42
CA LEU A 74 7.92 7.31 19.92
C LEU A 74 7.59 6.17 20.89
N ALA A 75 6.65 6.37 21.82
CA ALA A 75 6.23 5.33 22.75
C ALA A 75 5.63 4.11 22.02
N ALA A 76 4.81 4.34 20.99
CA ALA A 76 4.22 3.25 20.20
C ALA A 76 5.30 2.44 19.44
N TRP A 77 6.24 3.11 18.78
CA TRP A 77 7.35 2.42 18.11
C TRP A 77 8.27 1.73 19.11
N ALA A 78 8.60 2.37 20.24
CA ALA A 78 9.39 1.77 21.31
C ALA A 78 8.74 0.49 21.84
N ALA A 79 7.40 0.47 21.99
CA ALA A 79 6.68 -0.74 22.38
C ALA A 79 6.82 -1.87 21.35
N VAL A 80 6.74 -1.56 20.04
CA VAL A 80 6.95 -2.55 18.98
C VAL A 80 8.38 -3.09 18.98
N PHE A 81 9.39 -2.22 19.05
CA PHE A 81 10.79 -2.63 19.16
C PHE A 81 11.06 -3.46 20.41
N SER A 82 10.48 -3.07 21.54
CA SER A 82 10.60 -3.80 22.81
C SER A 82 9.96 -5.18 22.71
N TYR A 83 8.79 -5.30 22.08
CA TYR A 83 8.14 -6.59 21.83
C TYR A 83 9.05 -7.52 21.01
N PHE A 84 9.55 -7.07 19.86
CA PHE A 84 10.42 -7.90 19.01
C PHE A 84 11.77 -8.22 19.66
N THR A 85 12.26 -7.33 20.53
CA THR A 85 13.44 -7.62 21.37
C THR A 85 13.14 -8.70 22.39
N ALA A 86 12.02 -8.59 23.12
CA ALA A 86 11.62 -9.52 24.17
C ALA A 86 11.37 -10.94 23.64
N VAL A 87 10.88 -11.09 22.40
CA VAL A 87 10.70 -12.41 21.75
C VAL A 87 11.93 -12.90 20.98
N GLY A 88 13.05 -12.17 21.02
CA GLY A 88 14.30 -12.55 20.34
C GLY A 88 14.23 -12.50 18.80
N ARG A 89 13.36 -11.64 18.24
CA ARG A 89 13.10 -11.51 16.78
C ARG A 89 13.40 -10.12 16.24
N LEU A 90 14.19 -9.32 16.96
CA LEU A 90 14.50 -7.94 16.59
C LEU A 90 15.22 -7.87 15.24
N ALA A 91 16.15 -8.78 14.97
CA ALA A 91 16.91 -8.80 13.73
C ALA A 91 16.00 -9.05 12.51
N GLU A 92 15.12 -10.06 12.59
CA GLU A 92 14.16 -10.37 11.54
C GLU A 92 13.14 -9.24 11.34
N PHE A 93 12.66 -8.64 12.44
CA PHE A 93 11.79 -7.47 12.38
C PHE A 93 12.47 -6.29 11.69
N TYR A 94 13.69 -5.96 12.10
CA TYR A 94 14.43 -4.83 11.52
C TYR A 94 14.71 -5.05 10.03
N GLU A 95 15.09 -6.27 9.66
CA GLU A 95 15.34 -6.63 8.28
C GLU A 95 14.08 -6.50 7.41
N ALA A 96 12.95 -7.06 7.87
CA ALA A 96 11.69 -7.05 7.13
C ALA A 96 11.06 -5.64 7.04
N VAL A 97 11.07 -4.89 8.15
CA VAL A 97 10.34 -3.62 8.25
C VAL A 97 11.19 -2.42 7.82
N PHE A 98 12.51 -2.46 8.00
CA PHE A 98 13.39 -1.32 7.68
C PHE A 98 14.39 -1.62 6.57
N ALA A 99 15.19 -2.68 6.68
CA ALA A 99 16.27 -2.93 5.73
C ALA A 99 15.74 -3.19 4.31
N TYR A 100 14.75 -4.07 4.18
CA TYR A 100 14.13 -4.38 2.89
C TYR A 100 13.36 -3.17 2.33
N ASN A 101 12.58 -2.45 3.14
CA ASN A 101 11.86 -1.26 2.67
C ASN A 101 12.79 -0.12 2.23
N ARG A 102 13.94 0.06 2.89
CA ARG A 102 14.98 1.00 2.45
C ARG A 102 15.57 0.58 1.10
N TYR A 103 15.82 -0.71 0.90
CA TYR A 103 16.30 -1.24 -0.37
C TYR A 103 15.26 -1.07 -1.50
N TYR A 104 14.00 -1.41 -1.22
CA TYR A 104 12.87 -1.27 -2.12
C TYR A 104 12.68 0.19 -2.54
N GLY A 105 12.68 1.11 -1.56
CA GLY A 105 12.59 2.55 -1.74
C GLY A 105 13.88 3.24 -2.13
N ARG A 106 14.94 2.54 -2.57
CA ARG A 106 16.28 3.16 -2.81
C ARG A 106 16.28 4.32 -3.82
N ARG A 107 15.28 4.39 -4.69
CA ARG A 107 15.07 5.47 -5.67
C ARG A 107 14.19 6.61 -5.14
N MET A 108 13.85 6.60 -3.86
CA MET A 108 12.96 7.57 -3.18
C MET A 108 13.31 9.03 -3.51
N PRO A 109 14.57 9.52 -3.44
CA PRO A 109 14.87 10.92 -3.78
C PRO A 109 14.44 11.30 -5.20
N THR A 110 14.73 10.44 -6.18
CA THR A 110 14.36 10.66 -7.58
C THR A 110 12.84 10.71 -7.75
N PHE A 111 12.10 9.81 -7.09
CA PHE A 111 10.65 9.76 -7.21
C PHE A 111 9.93 10.86 -6.42
N VAL A 112 10.49 11.32 -5.30
CA VAL A 112 10.00 12.52 -4.60
C VAL A 112 10.12 13.74 -5.50
N LEU A 113 11.25 13.93 -6.18
CA LEU A 113 11.40 15.05 -7.13
C LEU A 113 10.41 14.94 -8.31
N ARG A 114 10.28 13.74 -8.89
CA ARG A 114 9.32 13.49 -9.98
C ARG A 114 7.86 13.65 -9.55
N ALA A 115 7.54 13.50 -8.27
CA ALA A 115 6.18 13.68 -7.77
C ALA A 115 5.72 15.14 -7.79
N PHE A 116 6.63 16.08 -8.07
CA PHE A 116 6.30 17.49 -8.32
C PHE A 116 6.23 17.85 -9.81
N ASP A 117 6.37 16.88 -10.72
CA ASP A 117 6.17 17.07 -12.17
C ASP A 117 4.66 17.16 -12.48
N LEU A 118 4.08 18.34 -12.24
CA LEU A 118 2.66 18.62 -12.40
C LEU A 118 2.11 18.28 -13.81
N PRO A 119 2.81 18.59 -14.92
CA PRO A 119 2.36 18.17 -16.25
C PRO A 119 2.12 16.66 -16.35
N ARG A 120 3.04 15.84 -15.80
CA ARG A 120 2.87 14.37 -15.80
C ARG A 120 1.68 13.94 -14.95
N LEU A 121 1.47 14.58 -13.81
CA LEU A 121 0.35 14.25 -12.92
C LEU A 121 -1.01 14.58 -13.53
N VAL A 122 -1.11 15.65 -14.32
CA VAL A 122 -2.38 16.06 -14.95
C VAL A 122 -2.74 15.15 -16.13
N VAL A 123 -1.75 14.62 -16.85
CA VAL A 123 -2.00 13.69 -17.97
C VAL A 123 -2.20 12.25 -17.53
N ASP A 124 -1.82 11.88 -16.30
CA ASP A 124 -1.97 10.52 -15.78
C ASP A 124 -3.46 10.13 -15.69
N PRO A 125 -3.91 9.08 -16.41
CA PRO A 125 -5.32 8.69 -16.45
C PRO A 125 -5.94 8.44 -15.07
N TYR A 126 -5.16 7.96 -14.10
CA TYR A 126 -5.63 7.68 -12.74
C TYR A 126 -5.85 8.95 -11.91
N LEU A 127 -5.22 10.05 -12.29
CA LEU A 127 -5.33 11.35 -11.63
C LEU A 127 -6.29 12.30 -12.32
N GLN A 128 -6.60 12.08 -13.60
CA GLN A 128 -7.57 12.89 -14.35
C GLN A 128 -8.92 12.99 -13.65
N VAL A 129 -9.39 11.89 -13.04
CA VAL A 129 -10.64 11.87 -12.27
C VAL A 129 -10.62 12.82 -11.05
N LEU A 130 -9.43 13.14 -10.54
CA LEU A 130 -9.24 14.05 -9.41
C LEU A 130 -9.12 15.51 -9.81
N VAL A 131 -9.00 15.83 -11.10
CA VAL A 131 -8.83 17.21 -11.61
C VAL A 131 -9.94 18.15 -11.13
N PRO A 132 -11.24 17.78 -11.15
CA PRO A 132 -12.30 18.64 -10.61
C PRO A 132 -12.12 18.95 -9.12
N LEU A 133 -11.71 17.96 -8.32
CA LEU A 133 -11.44 18.16 -6.90
C LEU A 133 -10.20 19.03 -6.68
N ALA A 134 -9.16 18.84 -7.48
CA ALA A 134 -7.95 19.65 -7.44
C ALA A 134 -8.24 21.11 -7.80
N ALA A 135 -9.04 21.36 -8.84
CA ALA A 135 -9.45 22.69 -9.24
C ALA A 135 -10.25 23.40 -8.13
N LEU A 136 -11.27 22.74 -7.57
CA LEU A 136 -12.06 23.28 -6.46
C LEU A 136 -11.20 23.55 -5.22
N THR A 137 -10.31 22.61 -4.87
CA THR A 137 -9.37 22.77 -3.76
C THR A 137 -8.46 23.97 -3.96
N LEU A 138 -7.92 24.16 -5.17
CA LEU A 138 -7.04 25.28 -5.50
C LEU A 138 -7.78 26.61 -5.42
N VAL A 139 -8.97 26.71 -6.03
CA VAL A 139 -9.80 27.94 -5.99
C VAL A 139 -10.15 28.29 -4.54
N GLY A 140 -10.59 27.30 -3.75
CA GLY A 140 -10.86 27.48 -2.33
C GLY A 140 -9.64 27.91 -1.53
N ALA A 141 -8.48 27.30 -1.78
CA ALA A 141 -7.23 27.65 -1.09
C ALA A 141 -6.78 29.08 -1.42
N LEU A 142 -6.84 29.50 -2.68
CA LEU A 142 -6.48 30.86 -3.11
C LEU A 142 -7.42 31.91 -2.52
N ALA A 143 -8.74 31.65 -2.57
CA ALA A 143 -9.74 32.54 -1.99
C ALA A 143 -9.62 32.59 -0.45
N GLY A 144 -9.54 31.41 0.17
CA GLY A 144 -9.43 31.22 1.61
C GLY A 144 -8.15 31.77 2.23
N TRP A 145 -7.04 31.82 1.49
CA TRP A 145 -5.80 32.46 1.95
C TRP A 145 -5.96 33.96 2.23
N SER A 146 -6.80 34.60 1.43
CA SER A 146 -7.15 36.02 1.59
C SER A 146 -8.17 36.24 2.72
N TRP A 147 -8.82 35.18 3.21
CA TRP A 147 -9.86 35.24 4.22
C TRP A 147 -9.35 34.83 5.61
N ARG A 148 -10.07 35.27 6.65
CA ARG A 148 -9.88 34.76 8.02
C ARG A 148 -10.97 33.73 8.33
N PRO A 149 -10.65 32.61 9.01
CA PRO A 149 -9.34 32.22 9.53
C PRO A 149 -8.43 31.52 8.49
N ARG A 150 -7.13 31.88 8.47
CA ARG A 150 -6.11 31.31 7.54
C ARG A 150 -5.56 29.95 7.96
N ARG A 151 -5.70 29.61 9.24
CA ARG A 151 -5.09 28.41 9.83
C ARG A 151 -5.54 27.11 9.15
N PRO A 152 -6.85 26.87 8.91
CA PRO A 152 -7.25 25.61 8.31
C PRO A 152 -6.75 25.43 6.88
N TRP A 153 -6.69 26.51 6.10
CA TRP A 153 -6.07 26.52 4.76
C TRP A 153 -4.56 26.23 4.82
N THR A 154 -3.87 26.69 5.87
CA THR A 154 -2.45 26.35 6.09
C THR A 154 -2.26 24.86 6.37
N LEU A 155 -3.13 24.26 7.20
CA LEU A 155 -3.10 22.81 7.46
C LEU A 155 -3.43 22.01 6.19
N LEU A 156 -4.39 22.48 5.38
CA LEU A 156 -4.76 21.80 4.14
C LEU A 156 -3.61 21.87 3.13
N ALA A 157 -2.98 23.04 2.97
CA ALA A 157 -1.79 23.20 2.13
C ALA A 157 -0.66 22.27 2.58
N ALA A 158 -0.44 22.13 3.89
CA ALA A 158 0.55 21.20 4.43
C ALA A 158 0.25 19.74 4.03
N LEU A 159 -1.01 19.32 4.08
CA LEU A 159 -1.42 17.98 3.66
C LEU A 159 -1.26 17.77 2.14
N VAL A 160 -1.67 18.75 1.33
CA VAL A 160 -1.52 18.75 -0.13
C VAL A 160 -0.04 18.68 -0.53
N LEU A 161 0.83 19.49 0.09
CA LEU A 161 2.27 19.51 -0.22
C LEU A 161 3.00 18.25 0.24
N ALA A 162 2.55 17.63 1.33
CA ALA A 162 3.15 16.39 1.80
C ALA A 162 2.72 15.16 0.99
N THR A 163 1.58 15.22 0.30
CA THR A 163 1.05 14.12 -0.51
C THR A 163 2.01 13.66 -1.61
N PRO A 164 2.54 14.52 -2.50
CA PRO A 164 3.51 14.10 -3.52
C PRO A 164 4.78 13.52 -2.90
N ILE A 165 5.23 14.05 -1.75
CA ILE A 165 6.38 13.48 -1.01
C ILE A 165 6.05 12.05 -0.57
N ALA A 166 4.91 11.84 0.09
CA ALA A 166 4.49 10.50 0.54
C ALA A 166 4.31 9.50 -0.62
N VAL A 167 3.79 9.95 -1.77
CA VAL A 167 3.72 9.14 -2.99
C VAL A 167 5.12 8.76 -3.47
N GLY A 168 6.01 9.74 -3.63
CA GLY A 168 7.39 9.53 -4.07
C GLY A 168 8.25 8.71 -3.10
N MET A 169 7.90 8.69 -1.81
CA MET A 169 8.63 7.93 -0.79
C MET A 169 8.61 6.41 -1.01
N HIS A 170 7.68 5.89 -1.80
CA HIS A 170 7.65 4.47 -2.18
C HIS A 170 8.81 4.10 -3.12
N GLY A 171 9.49 5.08 -3.74
CA GLY A 171 10.61 4.84 -4.65
C GLY A 171 10.20 4.37 -6.06
N GLN A 172 8.91 4.36 -6.34
CA GLN A 172 8.32 4.04 -7.65
C GLN A 172 6.89 4.58 -7.74
N PHE A 173 6.36 4.73 -8.96
CA PHE A 173 4.98 5.15 -9.19
C PHE A 173 4.13 3.97 -9.64
N VAL A 174 3.30 3.49 -8.70
CA VAL A 174 2.26 2.51 -8.97
C VAL A 174 0.91 3.20 -8.79
N PRO A 175 -0.09 2.97 -9.66
CA PRO A 175 -1.36 3.70 -9.65
C PRO A 175 -2.04 3.81 -8.27
N HIS A 176 -1.97 2.75 -7.46
CA HIS A 176 -2.62 2.74 -6.15
C HIS A 176 -1.95 3.66 -5.10
N TYR A 177 -0.71 4.12 -5.31
CA TYR A 177 -0.09 5.11 -4.41
C TYR A 177 -0.72 6.49 -4.56
N PHE A 178 -1.23 6.82 -5.74
CA PHE A 178 -1.90 8.09 -6.02
C PHE A 178 -3.24 8.24 -5.30
N GLN A 179 -3.79 7.16 -4.73
CA GLN A 179 -4.94 7.22 -3.82
C GLN A 179 -4.70 8.13 -2.61
N LEU A 180 -3.45 8.43 -2.26
CA LEU A 180 -3.10 9.40 -1.22
C LEU A 180 -3.59 10.83 -1.52
N TRP A 181 -3.88 11.16 -2.78
CA TRP A 181 -4.48 12.44 -3.18
C TRP A 181 -5.96 12.57 -2.83
N LEU A 182 -6.69 11.46 -2.68
CA LEU A 182 -8.14 11.49 -2.45
C LEU A 182 -8.51 12.26 -1.17
N PRO A 183 -7.97 11.93 0.03
CA PRO A 183 -8.38 12.64 1.25
C PRO A 183 -8.16 14.16 1.21
N PRO A 184 -6.96 14.69 0.90
CA PRO A 184 -6.75 16.14 0.88
C PRO A 184 -7.60 16.86 -0.16
N LEU A 185 -7.79 16.29 -1.35
CA LEU A 185 -8.55 16.93 -2.41
C LEU A 185 -10.07 16.90 -2.14
N THR A 186 -10.60 15.81 -1.59
CA THR A 186 -12.02 15.76 -1.20
C THR A 186 -12.31 16.73 -0.05
N ILE A 187 -11.44 16.77 0.97
CA ILE A 187 -11.56 17.74 2.07
C ILE A 187 -11.48 19.16 1.52
N GLY A 188 -10.50 19.45 0.67
CA GLY A 188 -10.30 20.77 0.09
C GLY A 188 -11.44 21.25 -0.78
N ALA A 189 -11.94 20.39 -1.67
CA ALA A 189 -13.06 20.71 -2.54
C ALA A 189 -14.36 20.94 -1.75
N GLY A 190 -14.69 20.05 -0.81
CA GLY A 190 -15.87 20.22 0.04
C GLY A 190 -15.80 21.49 0.90
N TRP A 191 -14.61 21.78 1.45
CA TRP A 191 -14.39 23.02 2.17
C TRP A 191 -14.54 24.25 1.26
N ALA A 192 -13.94 24.23 0.07
CA ALA A 192 -14.04 25.31 -0.90
C ALA A 192 -15.50 25.65 -1.22
N VAL A 193 -16.31 24.64 -1.52
CA VAL A 193 -17.74 24.79 -1.81
C VAL A 193 -18.46 25.48 -0.65
N ALA A 194 -18.25 25.00 0.58
CA ALA A 194 -18.87 25.58 1.77
C ALA A 194 -18.41 27.04 2.04
N ALA A 195 -17.11 27.30 1.95
CA ALA A 195 -16.54 28.62 2.23
C ALA A 195 -16.92 29.67 1.17
N LEU A 196 -16.88 29.30 -0.11
CA LEU A 196 -17.30 30.18 -1.20
C LEU A 196 -18.81 30.44 -1.14
N GLY A 197 -19.62 29.42 -0.86
CA GLY A 197 -21.07 29.54 -0.73
C GLY A 197 -21.49 30.51 0.39
N ALA A 198 -20.79 30.47 1.52
CA ALA A 198 -21.02 31.40 2.63
C ALA A 198 -20.58 32.85 2.33
N ARG A 199 -19.78 33.08 1.28
CA ARG A 199 -19.22 34.40 0.94
C ARG A 199 -19.91 35.05 -0.25
N PHE A 200 -20.48 34.27 -1.14
CA PHE A 200 -21.27 34.79 -2.26
C PHE A 200 -22.63 35.30 -1.77
N GLY A 201 -23.06 36.44 -2.31
CA GLY A 201 -24.39 36.98 -2.03
C GLY A 201 -25.50 36.10 -2.61
N ASP A 202 -26.75 36.38 -2.26
CA ASP A 202 -27.91 35.51 -2.57
C ASP A 202 -28.07 35.15 -4.04
N ARG A 203 -27.64 36.02 -4.96
CA ARG A 203 -27.70 35.76 -6.42
C ARG A 203 -26.74 34.66 -6.89
N LEU A 204 -25.60 34.48 -6.22
CA LEU A 204 -24.52 33.56 -6.63
C LEU A 204 -24.26 32.44 -5.62
N ARG A 205 -24.99 32.37 -4.51
CA ARG A 205 -24.81 31.35 -3.47
C ARG A 205 -24.92 29.91 -3.97
N TRP A 206 -25.64 29.69 -5.09
CA TRP A 206 -25.81 28.38 -5.71
C TRP A 206 -24.58 27.93 -6.51
N ALA A 207 -23.75 28.85 -6.99
CA ALA A 207 -22.68 28.54 -7.93
C ALA A 207 -21.62 27.58 -7.36
N PRO A 208 -21.12 27.74 -6.12
CA PRO A 208 -20.20 26.77 -5.53
C PRO A 208 -20.83 25.40 -5.34
N ALA A 209 -22.12 25.34 -4.98
CA ALA A 209 -22.85 24.09 -4.84
C ALA A 209 -23.03 23.39 -6.20
N ALA A 210 -23.34 24.13 -7.27
CA ALA A 210 -23.41 23.58 -8.62
C ALA A 210 -22.05 23.08 -9.12
N ALA A 211 -20.97 23.82 -8.85
CA ALA A 211 -19.62 23.35 -9.18
C ALA A 211 -19.23 22.07 -8.40
N GLY A 212 -19.57 22.01 -7.12
CA GLY A 212 -19.41 20.80 -6.31
C GLY A 212 -20.25 19.63 -6.82
N GLY A 213 -21.50 19.88 -7.21
CA GLY A 213 -22.40 18.89 -7.81
C GLY A 213 -21.87 18.37 -9.15
N ALA A 214 -21.36 19.26 -10.01
CA ALA A 214 -20.72 18.87 -11.26
C ALA A 214 -19.48 17.99 -11.04
N ALA A 215 -18.61 18.37 -10.09
CA ALA A 215 -17.46 17.55 -9.72
C ALA A 215 -17.87 16.17 -9.20
N LEU A 216 -18.93 16.10 -8.39
CA LEU A 216 -19.50 14.84 -7.91
C LEU A 216 -20.05 13.99 -9.05
N VAL A 217 -20.79 14.59 -10.00
CA VAL A 217 -21.31 13.88 -11.18
C VAL A 217 -20.18 13.30 -12.01
N VAL A 218 -19.08 14.04 -12.24
CA VAL A 218 -17.91 13.53 -12.97
C VAL A 218 -17.28 12.34 -12.24
N LEU A 219 -17.09 12.44 -10.91
CA LEU A 219 -16.57 11.34 -10.10
C LEU A 219 -17.47 10.11 -10.14
N LEU A 220 -18.78 10.28 -10.01
CA LEU A 220 -19.75 9.20 -10.07
C LEU A 220 -19.80 8.57 -11.47
N ALA A 221 -19.85 9.37 -12.54
CA ALA A 221 -19.86 8.87 -13.90
C ALA A 221 -18.61 8.04 -14.22
N HIS A 222 -17.45 8.39 -13.65
CA HIS A 222 -16.23 7.62 -13.82
C HIS A 222 -16.16 6.37 -12.93
N THR A 223 -16.59 6.47 -11.67
CA THR A 223 -16.34 5.41 -10.67
C THR A 223 -17.49 4.42 -10.55
N LEU A 224 -18.74 4.85 -10.74
CA LEU A 224 -19.92 4.02 -10.58
C LEU A 224 -19.96 2.82 -11.54
N PRO A 225 -19.56 2.94 -12.83
CA PRO A 225 -19.48 1.79 -13.73
C PRO A 225 -18.57 0.68 -13.20
N SER A 226 -17.49 1.03 -12.49
CA SER A 226 -16.56 0.06 -11.91
C SER A 226 -17.20 -0.80 -10.81
N TYR A 227 -18.24 -0.32 -10.13
CA TYR A 227 -18.97 -1.10 -9.13
C TYR A 227 -19.92 -2.13 -9.74
N GLY A 228 -20.27 -1.98 -11.03
CA GLY A 228 -21.07 -2.96 -11.77
C GLY A 228 -20.26 -4.13 -12.33
N LEU A 229 -18.93 -4.05 -12.30
CA LEU A 229 -18.06 -5.09 -12.83
C LEU A 229 -17.94 -6.26 -11.82
N PRO A 230 -18.07 -7.51 -12.30
CA PRO A 230 -17.70 -8.68 -11.50
C PRO A 230 -16.27 -8.56 -10.95
N ALA A 231 -16.03 -9.12 -9.76
CA ALA A 231 -14.73 -9.06 -9.11
C ALA A 231 -13.61 -9.67 -9.97
N ASP A 232 -13.93 -10.72 -10.73
CA ASP A 232 -13.01 -11.41 -11.64
C ASP A 232 -12.60 -10.50 -12.80
N ASP A 233 -13.55 -9.85 -13.45
CA ASP A 233 -13.30 -8.91 -14.54
C ASP A 233 -12.46 -7.71 -14.06
N TRP A 234 -12.78 -7.20 -12.87
CA TRP A 234 -11.98 -6.14 -12.25
C TRP A 234 -10.54 -6.58 -11.97
N SER A 235 -10.37 -7.81 -11.52
CA SER A 235 -9.04 -8.40 -11.31
C SER A 235 -8.27 -8.53 -12.62
N VAL A 236 -8.92 -8.98 -13.69
CA VAL A 236 -8.34 -9.10 -15.03
C VAL A 236 -7.92 -7.73 -15.59
N ILE A 237 -8.78 -6.72 -15.47
CA ILE A 237 -8.47 -5.36 -15.91
C ILE A 237 -7.24 -4.82 -15.19
N LYS A 238 -7.10 -5.11 -13.89
CA LYS A 238 -6.06 -4.53 -13.05
C LYS A 238 -4.73 -5.29 -13.11
N TYR A 239 -4.78 -6.61 -13.19
CA TYR A 239 -3.63 -7.49 -12.96
C TYR A 239 -3.47 -8.56 -14.04
N GLY A 240 -4.34 -8.60 -15.05
CA GLY A 240 -4.43 -9.71 -15.98
C GLY A 240 -5.07 -10.96 -15.36
N PRO A 241 -5.05 -12.10 -16.06
CA PRO A 241 -5.79 -13.30 -15.66
C PRO A 241 -5.23 -13.99 -14.41
N ILE A 242 -4.07 -13.55 -13.89
CA ILE A 242 -3.30 -14.28 -12.88
C ILE A 242 -4.08 -14.66 -11.62
N PHE A 243 -4.79 -13.73 -10.99
CA PHE A 243 -5.55 -13.99 -9.75
C PHE A 243 -6.84 -14.79 -10.01
N VAL A 244 -7.35 -14.77 -11.24
CA VAL A 244 -8.49 -15.63 -11.64
C VAL A 244 -8.00 -17.05 -11.86
N GLU A 245 -6.89 -17.19 -12.59
CA GLU A 245 -6.21 -18.48 -12.79
C GLU A 245 -5.72 -19.10 -11.49
N GLU A 246 -5.26 -18.29 -10.54
CA GLU A 246 -4.81 -18.74 -9.22
C GLU A 246 -5.84 -19.64 -8.54
N ARG A 247 -7.13 -19.26 -8.55
CA ARG A 247 -8.22 -20.09 -8.00
C ARG A 247 -8.38 -21.41 -8.75
N THR A 248 -8.28 -21.39 -10.07
CA THR A 248 -8.38 -22.60 -10.91
C THR A 248 -7.20 -23.54 -10.67
N VAL A 249 -5.99 -23.00 -10.62
CA VAL A 249 -4.75 -23.75 -10.35
C VAL A 249 -4.74 -24.29 -8.94
N ALA A 250 -5.18 -23.52 -7.93
CA ALA A 250 -5.28 -23.98 -6.56
C ALA A 250 -6.23 -25.19 -6.41
N ARG A 251 -7.39 -25.16 -7.07
CA ARG A 251 -8.31 -26.32 -7.09
C ARG A 251 -7.69 -27.53 -7.78
N ARG A 252 -6.97 -27.31 -8.89
CA ARG A 252 -6.23 -28.40 -9.57
C ARG A 252 -5.17 -29.00 -8.66
N ILE A 253 -4.40 -28.18 -7.95
CA ILE A 253 -3.40 -28.63 -6.97
C ILE A 253 -4.07 -29.43 -5.85
N ASP A 254 -5.18 -28.95 -5.30
CA ASP A 254 -5.88 -29.64 -4.22
C ASP A 254 -6.41 -31.02 -4.66
N ALA A 255 -6.91 -31.13 -5.88
CA ALA A 255 -7.35 -32.40 -6.45
C ALA A 255 -6.21 -33.41 -6.69
N LEU A 256 -4.97 -32.94 -6.88
CA LEU A 256 -3.79 -33.78 -7.12
C LEU A 256 -3.14 -34.27 -5.81
N LEU A 257 -3.22 -33.47 -4.75
CA LEU A 257 -2.53 -33.73 -3.49
C LEU A 257 -3.40 -34.52 -2.50
N LEU A 258 -2.84 -35.60 -1.95
CA LEU A 258 -3.45 -36.33 -0.84
C LEU A 258 -3.31 -35.57 0.48
N PRO A 259 -4.07 -35.95 1.54
CA PRO A 259 -3.89 -35.38 2.87
C PRO A 259 -2.44 -35.51 3.34
N GLY A 260 -1.88 -34.42 3.87
CA GLY A 260 -0.48 -34.36 4.34
C GLY A 260 0.53 -34.00 3.24
N GLU A 261 0.18 -34.11 1.96
CA GLU A 261 1.01 -33.61 0.87
C GLU A 261 0.83 -32.09 0.68
N THR A 262 1.90 -31.43 0.23
CA THR A 262 1.92 -29.97 0.02
C THR A 262 2.61 -29.60 -1.30
N PHE A 263 2.54 -28.32 -1.63
CA PHE A 263 3.24 -27.70 -2.75
C PHE A 263 4.10 -26.53 -2.29
N TYR A 264 5.12 -26.17 -3.07
CA TYR A 264 5.82 -24.90 -2.94
C TYR A 264 5.55 -24.03 -4.15
N GLU A 265 5.52 -22.72 -3.94
CA GLU A 265 5.33 -21.74 -4.99
C GLU A 265 6.55 -20.82 -5.08
N TRP A 266 7.13 -20.76 -6.28
CA TRP A 266 8.08 -19.75 -6.68
C TRP A 266 7.33 -18.57 -7.30
N GLY A 267 6.81 -17.71 -6.42
CA GLY A 267 5.96 -16.57 -6.76
C GLY A 267 5.56 -15.74 -5.53
N SER A 268 4.52 -14.92 -5.69
CA SER A 268 3.92 -14.13 -4.62
C SER A 268 2.40 -14.34 -4.50
N GLU A 269 1.90 -15.42 -5.08
CA GLU A 269 0.50 -15.75 -5.28
C GLU A 269 0.02 -16.59 -4.09
N VAL A 270 -0.02 -15.92 -2.93
CA VAL A 270 -0.41 -16.51 -1.64
C VAL A 270 -1.83 -17.08 -1.62
N GLY A 271 -2.67 -16.67 -2.57
CA GLY A 271 -4.03 -17.20 -2.75
C GLY A 271 -4.02 -18.67 -3.19
N LEU A 272 -2.95 -19.17 -3.83
CA LEU A 272 -2.81 -20.60 -4.11
C LEU A 272 -2.96 -21.43 -2.82
N PHE A 273 -2.26 -21.03 -1.75
CA PHE A 273 -2.31 -21.72 -0.46
C PHE A 273 -3.65 -21.54 0.26
N PHE A 274 -4.26 -20.36 0.13
CA PHE A 274 -5.54 -20.04 0.73
C PHE A 274 -6.67 -20.90 0.13
N GLU A 275 -6.76 -20.94 -1.20
CA GLU A 275 -7.82 -21.63 -1.94
C GLU A 275 -7.66 -23.15 -1.89
N SER A 276 -6.43 -23.67 -1.97
CA SER A 276 -6.16 -25.10 -1.86
C SER A 276 -6.15 -25.61 -0.41
N ARG A 277 -6.23 -24.71 0.58
CA ARG A 277 -6.09 -25.00 2.03
C ARG A 277 -4.83 -25.79 2.39
N ARG A 278 -3.74 -25.63 1.62
CA ARG A 278 -2.45 -26.29 1.90
C ARG A 278 -1.51 -25.34 2.62
N ARG A 279 -0.65 -25.88 3.47
CA ARG A 279 0.34 -25.09 4.21
C ARG A 279 1.63 -24.98 3.39
N PRO A 280 2.18 -23.77 3.19
CA PRO A 280 3.44 -23.63 2.48
C PRO A 280 4.58 -24.28 3.29
N PRO A 281 5.56 -24.92 2.62
CA PRO A 281 6.71 -25.53 3.30
C PRO A 281 7.70 -24.47 3.85
N THR A 282 7.55 -23.21 3.44
CA THR A 282 8.36 -22.07 3.88
C THR A 282 7.48 -20.86 4.12
N ALA A 283 7.94 -19.91 4.94
CA ALA A 283 7.22 -18.69 5.27
C ALA A 283 7.50 -17.51 4.31
N PHE A 284 8.36 -17.70 3.30
CA PHE A 284 8.86 -16.61 2.45
C PHE A 284 8.22 -16.62 1.06
N SER A 285 7.79 -15.44 0.61
CA SER A 285 7.47 -15.18 -0.81
C SER A 285 8.74 -14.89 -1.60
N VAL A 286 8.64 -14.92 -2.93
CA VAL A 286 9.79 -14.84 -3.83
C VAL A 286 10.59 -13.52 -3.73
N TRP A 287 9.93 -12.38 -3.57
CA TRP A 287 10.56 -11.06 -3.69
C TRP A 287 11.73 -10.80 -2.70
N PRO A 288 11.56 -11.01 -1.39
CA PRO A 288 12.68 -10.85 -0.44
C PRO A 288 13.74 -11.96 -0.57
N VAL A 289 13.42 -13.07 -1.26
CA VAL A 289 14.32 -14.20 -1.48
C VAL A 289 15.26 -13.93 -2.66
N VAL A 290 14.76 -13.26 -3.70
CA VAL A 290 15.53 -13.04 -4.94
C VAL A 290 16.33 -11.76 -4.94
N ASP A 291 15.92 -10.74 -4.17
CA ASP A 291 16.57 -9.44 -4.19
C ASP A 291 16.55 -8.74 -2.82
N GLY A 292 17.50 -7.84 -2.63
CA GLY A 292 17.68 -7.06 -1.40
C GLY A 292 18.69 -7.63 -0.40
N PRO A 293 18.86 -6.96 0.76
CA PRO A 293 19.97 -7.22 1.69
C PRO A 293 19.98 -8.64 2.26
N ALA A 294 18.81 -9.27 2.34
CA ALA A 294 18.61 -10.57 2.94
C ALA A 294 18.54 -11.73 1.93
N ALA A 295 18.51 -11.43 0.63
CA ALA A 295 18.17 -12.38 -0.43
C ALA A 295 18.97 -13.69 -0.34
N ARG A 296 20.30 -13.58 -0.23
CA ARG A 296 21.18 -14.77 -0.12
C ARG A 296 20.83 -15.64 1.09
N ARG A 297 20.61 -15.03 2.26
CA ARG A 297 20.29 -15.73 3.51
C ARG A 297 18.91 -16.38 3.43
N LEU A 298 17.92 -15.66 2.94
CA LEU A 298 16.56 -16.15 2.78
C LEU A 298 16.47 -17.24 1.71
N GLY A 299 17.20 -17.11 0.60
CA GLY A 299 17.31 -18.15 -0.43
C GLY A 299 17.94 -19.44 0.09
N ALA A 300 19.02 -19.33 0.88
CA ALA A 300 19.61 -20.48 1.56
C ALA A 300 18.62 -21.11 2.56
N ARG A 301 17.84 -20.29 3.27
CA ARG A 301 16.83 -20.79 4.21
C ARG A 301 15.69 -21.53 3.50
N VAL A 302 15.14 -20.94 2.44
CA VAL A 302 14.12 -21.59 1.60
C VAL A 302 14.65 -22.91 1.06
N ARG A 303 15.88 -22.93 0.56
CA ARG A 303 16.52 -24.16 0.08
C ARG A 303 16.58 -25.23 1.16
N ALA A 304 17.05 -24.89 2.36
CA ALA A 304 17.11 -25.83 3.49
C ALA A 304 15.73 -26.34 3.93
N ASP A 305 14.71 -25.47 3.92
CA ASP A 305 13.34 -25.86 4.23
C ASP A 305 12.77 -26.84 3.17
N LEU A 306 13.08 -26.62 1.89
CA LEU A 306 12.71 -27.53 0.80
C LEU A 306 13.47 -28.86 0.83
N ASP A 307 14.75 -28.86 1.23
CA ASP A 307 15.52 -30.10 1.41
C ASP A 307 14.96 -30.95 2.57
N ARG A 308 14.53 -30.28 3.66
CA ARG A 308 13.96 -30.96 4.84
C ARG A 308 12.56 -31.52 4.59
N ALA A 309 11.72 -30.79 3.86
CA ALA A 309 10.33 -31.14 3.61
C ALA A 309 9.98 -30.93 2.12
N PRO A 310 10.50 -31.77 1.22
CA PRO A 310 10.31 -31.58 -0.22
C PRO A 310 8.84 -31.77 -0.61
N PRO A 311 8.17 -30.74 -1.18
CA PRO A 311 6.77 -30.81 -1.56
C PRO A 311 6.54 -31.76 -2.74
N GLU A 312 5.32 -32.27 -2.91
CA GLU A 312 4.97 -33.11 -4.07
C GLU A 312 4.83 -32.29 -5.36
N ILE A 313 4.40 -31.03 -5.24
CA ILE A 313 4.27 -30.10 -6.36
C ILE A 313 5.17 -28.88 -6.13
N PHE A 314 5.82 -28.44 -7.19
CA PHE A 314 6.50 -27.16 -7.26
C PHE A 314 5.81 -26.30 -8.32
N VAL A 315 5.38 -25.10 -7.96
CA VAL A 315 4.66 -24.16 -8.82
C VAL A 315 5.61 -23.01 -9.13
N VAL A 316 5.67 -22.59 -10.40
CA VAL A 316 6.41 -21.42 -10.86
C VAL A 316 5.44 -20.44 -11.48
N ALA A 317 5.34 -19.24 -10.93
CA ALA A 317 4.61 -18.16 -11.56
C ALA A 317 5.45 -17.53 -12.68
N LYS A 318 4.98 -17.61 -13.93
CA LYS A 318 5.75 -17.19 -15.11
C LYS A 318 6.14 -15.71 -15.04
N TRP A 319 5.23 -14.86 -14.61
CA TRP A 319 5.46 -13.41 -14.54
C TRP A 319 6.58 -13.07 -13.54
N THR A 320 6.64 -13.76 -12.40
CA THR A 320 7.70 -13.61 -11.40
C THR A 320 9.06 -13.94 -12.02
N GLN A 321 9.14 -15.00 -12.81
CA GLN A 321 10.38 -15.44 -13.45
C GLN A 321 10.96 -14.39 -14.41
N VAL A 322 10.12 -13.55 -15.04
CA VAL A 322 10.57 -12.45 -15.91
C VAL A 322 11.45 -11.44 -15.16
N TYR A 323 11.22 -11.26 -13.86
CA TYR A 323 11.95 -10.28 -13.04
C TYR A 323 13.18 -10.87 -12.34
N ILE A 324 13.38 -12.19 -12.40
CA ILE A 324 14.49 -12.87 -11.73
C ILE A 324 15.59 -13.10 -12.74
N GLN A 325 16.72 -12.43 -12.54
CA GLN A 325 17.90 -12.57 -13.39
C GLN A 325 18.91 -13.52 -12.78
N GLY A 326 19.45 -14.43 -13.60
CA GLY A 326 20.55 -15.33 -13.22
C GLY A 326 20.12 -16.63 -12.54
N ARG A 327 21.12 -17.38 -12.05
CA ARG A 327 20.92 -18.66 -11.35
C ARG A 327 20.46 -18.42 -9.91
N HIS A 328 19.58 -19.30 -9.42
CA HIS A 328 19.10 -19.24 -8.04
C HIS A 328 19.02 -20.66 -7.43
N PRO A 329 19.48 -20.88 -6.19
CA PRO A 329 19.57 -22.22 -5.59
C PRO A 329 18.24 -22.97 -5.48
N VAL A 330 17.13 -22.24 -5.40
CA VAL A 330 15.76 -22.80 -5.38
C VAL A 330 15.32 -23.25 -6.79
N LEU A 331 15.77 -22.58 -7.85
CA LEU A 331 15.53 -23.04 -9.22
C LEU A 331 16.44 -24.22 -9.58
N ASP A 332 17.67 -24.26 -9.05
CA ASP A 332 18.54 -25.43 -9.16
C ASP A 332 17.93 -26.65 -8.44
N PHE A 333 17.30 -26.44 -7.28
CA PHE A 333 16.51 -27.47 -6.59
C PHE A 333 15.37 -28.01 -7.45
N LEU A 334 14.58 -27.12 -8.04
CA LEU A 334 13.49 -27.48 -8.95
C LEU A 334 14.03 -28.34 -10.11
N ALA A 335 15.07 -27.88 -10.81
CA ALA A 335 15.64 -28.57 -11.96
C ALA A 335 16.19 -29.96 -11.64
N ALA A 336 16.78 -30.13 -10.45
CA ALA A 336 17.33 -31.41 -10.00
C ALA A 336 16.25 -32.41 -9.55
N ASN A 337 15.16 -31.94 -8.93
CA ASN A 337 14.24 -32.81 -8.19
C ASN A 337 12.84 -32.93 -8.80
N TYR A 338 12.49 -32.12 -9.79
CA TYR A 338 11.12 -32.08 -10.31
C TYR A 338 11.06 -32.24 -11.83
N ARG A 339 9.89 -32.61 -12.35
CA ARG A 339 9.56 -32.69 -13.78
C ARG A 339 8.27 -31.94 -14.06
N PRO A 340 8.14 -31.25 -15.21
CA PRO A 340 6.89 -30.62 -15.58
C PRO A 340 5.75 -31.64 -15.55
N LEU A 341 4.60 -31.27 -14.98
CA LEU A 341 3.39 -32.06 -15.16
C LEU A 341 3.03 -32.15 -16.64
N ARG A 342 2.44 -33.27 -17.05
CA ARG A 342 1.85 -33.42 -18.40
C ARG A 342 0.56 -32.62 -18.50
N ASP A 343 0.16 -32.28 -19.73
CA ASP A 343 -1.12 -31.61 -20.02
C ASP A 343 -1.32 -30.30 -19.24
N GLN A 344 -0.30 -29.45 -19.29
CA GLN A 344 -0.37 -28.09 -18.77
C GLN A 344 -0.80 -27.15 -19.88
N ASP A 345 -1.68 -26.21 -19.55
CA ASP A 345 -2.04 -25.14 -20.47
C ASP A 345 -0.81 -24.25 -20.71
N PRO A 346 -0.28 -24.19 -21.94
CA PRO A 346 0.87 -23.33 -22.27
C PRO A 346 0.59 -21.85 -22.02
N GLN A 347 -0.68 -21.43 -22.02
CA GLN A 347 -1.10 -20.04 -21.80
C GLN A 347 -1.26 -19.69 -20.32
N SER A 348 -1.33 -20.68 -19.42
CA SER A 348 -1.51 -20.38 -17.99
C SER A 348 -0.34 -19.56 -17.43
N ALA A 349 -0.63 -18.64 -16.52
CA ALA A 349 0.35 -17.87 -15.75
C ALA A 349 1.25 -18.75 -14.85
N PHE A 350 0.88 -20.03 -14.64
CA PHE A 350 1.58 -20.95 -13.74
C PHE A 350 2.12 -22.17 -14.46
N LEU A 351 3.29 -22.64 -14.02
CA LEU A 351 3.87 -23.93 -14.40
C LEU A 351 3.95 -24.81 -13.16
N LEU A 352 3.43 -26.03 -13.26
CA LEU A 352 3.41 -27.02 -12.21
C LEU A 352 4.41 -28.13 -12.53
N PHE A 353 5.13 -28.57 -11.52
CA PHE A 353 6.10 -29.63 -11.61
C PHE A 353 5.84 -30.65 -10.50
N ALA A 354 5.89 -31.94 -10.82
CA ALA A 354 5.82 -33.02 -9.84
C ALA A 354 7.21 -33.44 -9.40
N ARG A 355 7.34 -33.84 -8.13
CA ARG A 355 8.57 -34.36 -7.55
C ARG A 355 8.95 -35.70 -8.19
N ARG A 356 10.19 -35.83 -8.65
CA ARG A 356 10.74 -37.08 -9.21
C ARG A 356 10.77 -38.17 -8.16
N GLY A 357 10.26 -39.35 -8.50
CA GLY A 357 10.10 -40.47 -7.58
C GLY A 357 9.08 -40.22 -6.47
N GLY A 358 8.39 -39.07 -6.48
CA GLY A 358 7.39 -38.70 -5.48
C GLY A 358 6.10 -39.51 -5.59
N ALA A 359 5.29 -39.46 -4.55
CA ALA A 359 4.03 -40.19 -4.49
C ALA A 359 3.06 -39.73 -5.59
N LEU A 360 3.04 -38.42 -5.89
CA LEU A 360 2.22 -37.87 -6.97
C LEU A 360 2.65 -38.37 -8.35
N GLU A 361 3.96 -38.37 -8.65
CA GLU A 361 4.45 -38.85 -9.95
C GLU A 361 4.09 -40.32 -10.17
N GLN A 362 4.23 -41.17 -9.14
CA GLN A 362 3.86 -42.58 -9.20
C GLN A 362 2.35 -42.76 -9.47
N ARG A 363 1.49 -42.00 -8.78
CA ARG A 363 0.03 -42.05 -9.02
C ARG A 363 -0.33 -41.65 -10.44
N LEU A 364 0.29 -40.59 -10.96
CA LEU A 364 0.05 -40.12 -12.32
C LEU A 364 0.54 -41.14 -13.37
N ALA A 365 1.69 -41.79 -13.14
CA ALA A 365 2.20 -42.83 -14.02
C ALA A 365 1.25 -44.04 -14.11
N VAL A 366 0.68 -44.47 -12.97
CA VAL A 366 -0.32 -45.55 -12.93
C VAL A 366 -1.60 -45.14 -13.64
N ALA A 367 -2.05 -43.90 -13.46
CA ALA A 367 -3.26 -43.38 -14.11
C ALA A 367 -3.10 -43.28 -15.64
N SER A 368 -1.92 -42.95 -16.14
CA SER A 368 -1.65 -42.89 -17.59
C SER A 368 -1.42 -44.26 -18.25
N ALA A 369 -1.23 -45.32 -17.46
CA ALA A 369 -1.04 -46.69 -17.95
C ALA A 369 -2.35 -47.49 -18.02
N ARG A 370 -3.44 -46.93 -17.49
CA ARG A 370 -4.82 -47.43 -17.62
C ARG A 370 -5.52 -46.65 -18.72
#